data_AF-A0A067DAZ4-F1
#
_entry.id   AF-A0A067DAZ4-F1
#
_cell.length_a   1.000
_cell.length_b   1.000
_cell.length_c   1.000
_cell.angle_alpha   90.00
_cell.angle_beta   90.00
_cell.angle_gamma   90.00
#
_symmetry.space_group_name_H-M   'P 1'
#
loop_
_entity.id
_entity.type
_entity.pdbx_description
1 polymer ?
#
loop_
_entity_poly.entity_id
_entity_poly.type
_entity_poly.pdbx_seq_one_letter_code
_entity_poly.pdbx_strand_id
1 'polypeptide(L)'
;MDLNQTEQEPQQLLWRSNSQPESMVTVTLGRVMNTLLTARPKKLHDSISRLSPDDKTASLGSLDESLWFLYKYVRDAAEREEILDEVLVPMIEHSLKSKESKHGGQAMIILNWLFKDELLFQVLATNLANIIVRKDDRYITLGWCTLVRALLEYDTLTDQHLVTDGQIFTLGISVNS
;
A
#
# COMPACT_ATOMS: atom_id res chain seq x y z
N MET A 1 -14.28 67.59 -22.60
CA MET A 1 -12.83 67.43 -22.47
C MET A 1 -12.59 66.03 -21.92
N ASP A 2 -12.30 65.15 -22.88
CA ASP A 2 -11.45 63.95 -22.91
C ASP A 2 -10.86 63.45 -21.55
N LEU A 3 -10.71 62.15 -21.24
CA LEU A 3 -10.15 61.03 -22.01
C LEU A 3 -10.25 59.69 -21.19
N ASN A 4 -10.19 58.55 -21.92
CA ASN A 4 -9.88 57.14 -21.53
C ASN A 4 -10.94 56.30 -20.76
N GLN A 5 -11.51 55.22 -21.31
CA GLN A 5 -11.03 53.99 -21.99
C GLN A 5 -10.71 52.80 -21.06
N THR A 6 -11.57 51.77 -21.17
CA THR A 6 -11.30 50.31 -21.20
C THR A 6 -10.82 49.58 -19.94
N GLU A 7 -11.56 48.53 -19.53
CA GLU A 7 -11.06 47.21 -19.07
C GLU A 7 -12.29 46.33 -18.69
N GLN A 8 -12.79 45.47 -19.59
CA GLN A 8 -12.46 44.04 -19.67
C GLN A 8 -12.74 43.23 -18.39
N GLU A 9 -14.00 42.79 -18.20
CA GLU A 9 -14.26 41.49 -17.57
C GLU A 9 -13.99 40.40 -18.60
N PRO A 10 -12.94 39.58 -18.43
CA PRO A 10 -13.20 38.16 -18.17
C PRO A 10 -12.07 37.51 -17.35
N GLN A 11 -12.16 37.48 -16.02
CA GLN A 11 -11.15 36.78 -15.20
C GLN A 11 -11.73 35.79 -14.17
N GLN A 12 -13.02 35.44 -14.25
CA GLN A 12 -13.62 34.45 -13.33
C GLN A 12 -13.85 33.06 -13.93
N LEU A 13 -13.46 32.80 -15.18
CA LEU A 13 -13.71 31.51 -15.85
C LEU A 13 -12.45 30.71 -16.25
N LEU A 14 -11.24 31.19 -15.94
CA LEU A 14 -9.99 30.55 -16.40
C LEU A 14 -9.22 29.74 -15.34
N TRP A 15 -9.70 29.66 -14.09
CA TRP A 15 -8.97 28.94 -13.03
C TRP A 15 -9.42 27.48 -12.82
N ARG A 16 -10.20 26.92 -13.75
CA ARG A 16 -10.73 25.55 -13.63
C ARG A 16 -10.41 24.71 -14.87
N SER A 17 -9.14 24.42 -15.15
CA SER A 17 -8.81 23.41 -16.19
C SER A 17 -7.45 22.71 -16.12
N ASN A 18 -6.49 23.09 -15.26
CA ASN A 18 -5.15 22.46 -15.30
C ASN A 18 -4.82 21.46 -14.17
N SER A 19 -5.78 21.05 -13.34
CA SER A 19 -5.57 20.12 -12.22
C SER A 19 -6.23 18.73 -12.40
N GLN A 20 -6.63 18.36 -13.62
CA GLN A 20 -7.43 17.15 -13.84
C GLN A 20 -6.65 15.82 -13.76
N PRO A 21 -5.39 15.68 -14.23
CA PRO A 21 -4.70 14.37 -14.23
C PRO A 21 -4.27 13.93 -12.82
N GLU A 22 -3.59 14.80 -12.09
CA GLU A 22 -3.06 14.50 -10.75
C GLU A 22 -4.20 14.27 -9.76
N SER A 23 -5.25 15.09 -9.81
CA SER A 23 -6.43 14.91 -8.94
C SER A 23 -7.14 13.57 -9.19
N MET A 24 -7.23 13.12 -10.44
CA MET A 24 -7.82 11.81 -10.75
C MET A 24 -6.93 10.65 -10.27
N VAL A 25 -5.61 10.79 -10.35
CA VAL A 25 -4.66 9.79 -9.84
C VAL A 25 -4.76 9.69 -8.32
N THR A 26 -4.75 10.81 -7.58
CA THR A 26 -4.89 10.81 -6.11
C THR A 26 -6.24 10.24 -5.66
N VAL A 27 -7.34 10.58 -6.34
CA VAL A 27 -8.67 10.00 -6.05
C VAL A 27 -8.68 8.49 -6.31
N THR A 28 -8.03 8.04 -7.39
CA THR A 28 -7.91 6.61 -7.70
C THR A 28 -7.06 5.89 -6.66
N LEU A 29 -5.92 6.47 -6.29
CA LEU A 29 -5.02 5.95 -5.27
C LEU A 29 -5.73 5.82 -3.92
N GLY A 30 -6.48 6.85 -3.49
CA GLY A 30 -7.26 6.79 -2.26
C GLY A 30 -8.27 5.65 -2.23
N ARG A 31 -8.97 5.40 -3.36
CA ARG A 31 -9.91 4.27 -3.50
C ARG A 31 -9.19 2.93 -3.48
N VAL A 32 -8.05 2.82 -4.15
CA VAL A 32 -7.20 1.62 -4.18
C VAL A 32 -6.70 1.31 -2.77
N MET A 33 -6.15 2.29 -2.07
CA MET A 33 -5.65 2.14 -0.70
C MET A 33 -6.77 1.70 0.26
N ASN A 34 -7.94 2.32 0.19
CA ASN A 34 -9.09 1.88 0.99
C ASN A 34 -9.50 0.43 0.67
N THR A 35 -9.53 0.05 -0.60
CA THR A 35 -9.88 -1.31 -1.03
C THR A 35 -8.89 -2.35 -0.49
N LEU A 36 -7.59 -2.06 -0.59
CA LEU A 36 -6.53 -2.96 -0.14
C LEU A 36 -6.48 -3.06 1.40
N LEU A 37 -6.53 -1.93 2.09
CA LEU A 37 -6.40 -1.89 3.55
C LEU A 37 -7.62 -2.46 4.28
N THR A 38 -8.81 -2.41 3.66
CA THR A 38 -10.04 -3.00 4.23
C THR A 38 -10.32 -4.43 3.77
N ALA A 39 -9.51 -4.98 2.84
CA ALA A 39 -9.66 -6.34 2.35
C ALA A 39 -9.46 -7.38 3.46
N ARG A 40 -10.09 -8.56 3.33
CA ARG A 40 -9.82 -9.68 4.25
C ARG A 40 -8.39 -10.19 4.01
N PRO A 41 -7.56 -10.39 5.06
CA PRO A 41 -6.18 -10.84 4.92
C PRO A 41 -6.00 -12.08 4.01
N LYS A 42 -6.85 -13.10 4.18
CA LYS A 42 -6.82 -14.31 3.33
C LYS A 42 -7.01 -14.00 1.84
N LYS A 43 -8.02 -13.17 1.51
CA LYS A 43 -8.28 -12.78 0.12
C LYS A 43 -7.12 -11.99 -0.47
N LEU A 44 -6.49 -11.15 0.35
CA LEU A 44 -5.34 -10.36 -0.04
C LEU A 44 -4.13 -11.25 -0.36
N HIS A 45 -3.83 -12.24 0.48
CA HIS A 45 -2.81 -13.25 0.20
C HIS A 45 -3.12 -14.06 -1.07
N ASP A 46 -4.36 -14.53 -1.22
CA ASP A 46 -4.76 -15.30 -2.40
C ASP A 46 -4.64 -14.47 -3.69
N SER A 47 -4.96 -13.18 -3.62
CA SER A 47 -4.80 -12.26 -4.74
C SER A 47 -3.32 -12.01 -5.05
N ILE A 48 -2.48 -11.77 -4.04
CA ILE A 48 -1.03 -11.60 -4.22
C ILE A 48 -0.38 -12.85 -4.81
N SER A 49 -0.78 -14.05 -4.39
CA SER A 49 -0.19 -15.31 -4.89
C SER A 49 -0.56 -15.60 -6.34
N ARG A 50 -1.74 -15.15 -6.79
CA ARG A 50 -2.16 -15.19 -8.19
C ARG A 50 -1.61 -14.05 -9.03
N LEU A 51 -1.06 -13.00 -8.40
CA LEU A 51 -0.60 -11.82 -9.09
C LEU A 51 0.71 -12.13 -9.82
N SER A 52 0.59 -12.57 -11.07
CA SER A 52 1.72 -12.67 -12.00
C SER A 52 2.00 -11.30 -12.61
N PRO A 53 3.25 -10.83 -12.64
CA PRO A 53 3.63 -9.60 -13.37
C PRO A 53 3.25 -9.66 -14.87
N ASP A 54 3.06 -10.86 -15.41
CA ASP A 54 2.85 -11.13 -16.84
C ASP A 54 1.38 -11.31 -17.24
N ASP A 55 0.46 -11.47 -16.29
CA ASP A 55 -0.95 -11.73 -16.60
C ASP A 55 -1.75 -10.44 -16.85
N LYS A 56 -1.92 -10.13 -18.13
CA LYS A 56 -2.70 -8.98 -18.63
C LYS A 56 -4.18 -9.29 -18.79
N THR A 57 -4.86 -9.86 -17.80
CA THR A 57 -6.34 -9.98 -17.87
C THR A 57 -6.94 -10.03 -16.47
N ALA A 58 -7.27 -8.87 -15.91
CA ALA A 58 -8.22 -8.76 -14.81
C ALA A 58 -9.21 -7.61 -15.09
N SER A 59 -10.41 -7.75 -14.55
CA SER A 59 -11.57 -6.87 -14.75
C SER A 59 -11.56 -5.67 -13.81
N LEU A 60 -11.82 -4.48 -14.36
CA LEU A 60 -11.85 -3.16 -13.68
C LEU A 60 -12.72 -3.18 -12.40
N GLY A 61 -12.10 -3.05 -11.22
CA GLY A 61 -12.69 -3.01 -9.89
C GLY A 61 -12.30 -4.13 -8.92
N SER A 62 -11.41 -5.04 -9.29
CA SER A 62 -11.03 -6.20 -8.45
C SER A 62 -9.85 -5.91 -7.50
N LEU A 63 -9.69 -6.77 -6.48
CA LEU A 63 -8.55 -6.70 -5.55
C LEU A 63 -7.20 -6.85 -6.28
N ASP A 64 -7.18 -7.69 -7.32
CA ASP A 64 -6.00 -7.98 -8.14
C ASP A 64 -5.53 -6.72 -8.89
N GLU A 65 -6.45 -5.93 -9.44
CA GLU A 65 -6.09 -4.67 -10.09
C GLU A 65 -5.70 -3.57 -9.11
N SER A 66 -6.31 -3.55 -7.93
CA SER A 66 -5.90 -2.60 -6.89
C SER A 66 -4.44 -2.86 -6.49
N LEU A 67 -4.04 -4.13 -6.38
CA LEU A 67 -2.65 -4.52 -6.19
C LEU A 67 -1.78 -4.09 -7.37
N TRP A 68 -2.18 -4.41 -8.60
CA TRP A 68 -1.40 -4.07 -9.79
C TRP A 68 -1.22 -2.55 -9.96
N PHE A 69 -2.29 -1.78 -9.74
CA PHE A 69 -2.24 -0.32 -9.73
C PHE A 69 -1.26 0.19 -8.69
N LEU A 70 -1.31 -0.32 -7.45
CA LEU A 70 -0.41 0.09 -6.38
C LEU A 70 1.05 -0.22 -6.74
N TYR A 71 1.34 -1.44 -7.21
CA TYR A 71 2.70 -1.82 -7.60
C TYR A 71 3.23 -0.93 -8.71
N LYS A 72 2.43 -0.68 -9.76
CA LYS A 72 2.81 0.22 -10.84
C LYS A 72 3.03 1.65 -10.33
N TYR A 73 2.12 2.17 -9.51
CA TYR A 73 2.24 3.51 -8.94
C TYR A 73 3.53 3.66 -8.13
N VAL A 74 3.83 2.72 -7.24
CA VAL A 74 5.04 2.74 -6.40
C VAL A 74 6.30 2.62 -7.27
N ARG A 75 6.28 1.79 -8.31
CA ARG A 75 7.41 1.66 -9.24
C ARG A 75 7.62 2.92 -10.06
N ASP A 76 6.56 3.49 -10.64
CA ASP A 76 6.64 4.71 -11.44
C ASP A 76 7.13 5.89 -10.56
N ALA A 77 6.69 5.97 -9.30
CA ALA A 77 7.18 6.95 -8.32
C ALA A 77 8.66 6.71 -7.94
N ALA A 78 9.08 5.45 -7.79
CA ALA A 78 10.47 5.09 -7.54
C ALA A 78 11.40 5.52 -8.70
N GLU A 79 10.98 5.29 -9.94
CA GLU A 79 11.71 5.72 -11.15
C GLU A 79 11.82 7.25 -11.26
N ARG A 80 10.85 7.98 -10.70
CA ARG A 80 10.80 9.45 -10.69
C ARG A 80 11.40 10.08 -9.44
N GLU A 81 11.88 9.27 -8.50
CA GLU A 81 12.37 9.70 -7.18
C GLU A 81 11.31 10.53 -6.39
N GLU A 82 10.03 10.22 -6.58
CA GLU A 82 8.93 10.87 -5.89
C GLU A 82 8.75 10.34 -4.46
N ILE A 83 8.22 11.19 -3.57
CA ILE A 83 7.92 10.79 -2.19
C ILE A 83 6.69 9.90 -2.14
N LEU A 84 6.73 8.87 -1.28
CA LEU A 84 5.66 7.88 -1.16
C LEU A 84 4.73 8.13 0.04
N ASP A 85 4.67 9.38 0.52
CA ASP A 85 3.85 9.77 1.67
C ASP A 85 2.37 9.39 1.47
N GLU A 86 1.82 9.53 0.25
CA GLU A 86 0.42 9.20 -0.08
C GLU A 86 0.09 7.70 0.02
N VAL A 87 1.10 6.84 0.02
CA VAL A 87 0.95 5.38 0.17
C VAL A 87 1.30 4.96 1.59
N LEU A 88 2.44 5.41 2.09
CA LEU A 88 3.02 4.94 3.34
C LEU A 88 2.30 5.50 4.57
N VAL A 89 1.87 6.77 4.54
CA VAL A 89 1.13 7.36 5.67
C VAL A 89 -0.18 6.62 5.93
N PRO A 90 -1.05 6.35 4.92
CA PRO A 90 -2.23 5.54 5.13
C PRO A 90 -1.96 4.13 5.68
N MET A 91 -0.86 3.48 5.27
CA MET A 91 -0.48 2.15 5.81
C MET A 91 -0.08 2.23 7.28
N ILE A 92 0.70 3.25 7.66
CA ILE A 92 1.10 3.51 9.05
C ILE A 92 -0.12 3.79 9.93
N GLU A 93 -1.00 4.68 9.47
CA GLU A 93 -2.23 5.03 10.19
C GLU A 93 -3.17 3.84 10.34
N HIS A 94 -3.32 3.04 9.27
CA HIS A 94 -4.14 1.84 9.30
C HIS A 94 -3.62 0.82 10.31
N SER A 95 -2.29 0.66 10.40
CA SER A 95 -1.67 -0.28 11.34
C SER A 95 -1.99 0.06 12.79
N LEU A 96 -2.10 1.35 13.13
CA LEU A 96 -2.53 1.81 14.45
C LEU A 96 -4.00 1.49 14.74
N LYS A 97 -4.88 1.78 13.79
CA LYS A 97 -6.33 1.56 13.93
C LYS A 97 -6.68 0.07 13.98
N SER A 98 -5.87 -0.77 13.34
CA SER A 98 -6.17 -2.21 13.18
C SER A 98 -5.95 -3.07 14.42
N LYS A 99 -5.23 -2.57 15.45
CA LYS A 99 -4.92 -3.28 16.71
C LYS A 99 -6.16 -3.77 17.47
N GLU A 100 -7.33 -3.21 17.20
CA GLU A 100 -8.61 -3.58 17.84
C GLU A 100 -9.51 -4.46 16.96
N SER A 101 -9.11 -4.76 15.72
CA SER A 101 -9.95 -5.47 14.75
C SER A 101 -9.52 -6.91 14.53
N LYS A 102 -10.48 -7.84 14.45
CA LYS A 102 -10.26 -9.27 14.13
C LYS A 102 -9.61 -9.54 12.77
N HIS A 103 -9.41 -8.51 11.95
CA HIS A 103 -8.90 -8.58 10.59
C HIS A 103 -7.76 -7.57 10.39
N GLY A 104 -6.84 -7.40 11.34
CA GLY A 104 -5.66 -6.55 11.14
C GLY A 104 -4.61 -7.16 10.20
N GLY A 105 -3.59 -6.37 9.87
CA GLY A 105 -2.39 -6.85 9.17
C GLY A 105 -2.33 -6.62 7.66
N GLN A 106 -3.32 -5.97 7.04
CA GLN A 106 -3.31 -5.70 5.59
C GLN A 106 -2.11 -4.85 5.18
N ALA A 107 -1.83 -3.79 5.93
CA ALA A 107 -0.65 -2.95 5.70
C ALA A 107 0.64 -3.80 5.73
N MET A 108 0.71 -4.79 6.62
CA MET A 108 1.83 -5.73 6.70
C MET A 108 1.97 -6.59 5.45
N ILE A 109 0.86 -7.20 5.05
CA ILE A 109 0.80 -8.10 3.90
C ILE A 109 1.22 -7.35 2.62
N ILE A 110 0.74 -6.11 2.45
CA ILE A 110 1.07 -5.29 1.28
C ILE A 110 2.54 -4.88 1.31
N LEU A 111 3.08 -4.42 2.44
CA LEU A 111 4.48 -4.04 2.54
C LEU A 111 5.41 -5.21 2.32
N ASN A 112 5.15 -6.35 2.94
CA ASN A 112 5.93 -7.57 2.74
C ASN A 112 5.93 -7.98 1.26
N TRP A 113 4.79 -7.87 0.59
CA TRP A 113 4.71 -8.14 -0.85
C TRP A 113 5.53 -7.15 -1.69
N LEU A 114 5.40 -5.84 -1.44
CA LEU A 114 6.18 -4.82 -2.15
C LEU A 114 7.70 -4.96 -1.90
N PHE A 115 8.10 -5.39 -0.70
CA PHE A 115 9.50 -5.59 -0.33
C PHE A 115 10.17 -6.78 -1.03
N LYS A 116 9.40 -7.66 -1.68
CA LYS A 116 9.98 -8.74 -2.50
C LYS A 116 10.71 -8.21 -3.73
N ASP A 117 10.37 -7.00 -4.18
CA ASP A 117 11.10 -6.31 -5.24
C ASP A 117 12.24 -5.51 -4.61
N GLU A 118 13.48 -5.90 -4.91
CA GLU A 118 14.68 -5.32 -4.30
C GLU A 118 14.83 -3.80 -4.58
N LEU A 119 14.42 -3.35 -5.77
CA LEU A 119 14.45 -1.93 -6.13
C LEU A 119 13.42 -1.15 -5.31
N LEU A 120 12.21 -1.69 -5.20
CA LEU A 120 11.16 -1.04 -4.40
C LEU A 120 11.49 -1.07 -2.91
N PHE A 121 12.12 -2.14 -2.42
CA PHE A 121 12.52 -2.26 -1.02
C PHE A 121 13.36 -1.06 -0.58
N GLN A 122 14.42 -0.73 -1.31
CA GLN A 122 15.30 0.38 -0.95
C GLN A 122 14.56 1.72 -0.94
N VAL A 123 13.73 1.97 -1.96
CA VAL A 123 12.97 3.22 -2.09
C VAL A 123 11.93 3.35 -0.98
N LEU A 124 11.19 2.27 -0.70
CA LEU A 124 10.18 2.23 0.36
C LEU A 124 10.81 2.38 1.74
N ALA A 125 11.91 1.67 2.03
CA ALA A 125 12.62 1.78 3.29
C ALA A 125 13.15 3.21 3.52
N THR A 126 13.70 3.83 2.49
CA THR A 126 14.19 5.22 2.55
C THR A 126 13.05 6.20 2.78
N ASN A 127 11.93 6.06 2.07
CA ASN A 127 10.76 6.92 2.26
C ASN A 127 10.14 6.73 3.66
N LEU A 128 10.07 5.50 4.16
CA LEU A 128 9.62 5.20 5.52
C LEU A 128 10.51 5.89 6.57
N ALA A 129 11.84 5.79 6.42
CA ALA A 129 12.80 6.48 7.28
C ALA A 129 12.60 8.01 7.24
N ASN A 130 12.46 8.56 6.04
CA ASN A 130 12.25 9.99 5.83
C ASN A 130 10.95 10.49 6.45
N ILE A 131 9.86 9.71 6.40
CA ILE A 131 8.59 10.07 7.05
C ILE A 131 8.79 10.22 8.56
N ILE A 132 9.52 9.32 9.20
CA ILE A 132 9.77 9.36 10.65
C ILE A 132 10.63 10.57 11.03
N VAL A 133 11.64 10.88 10.21
CA VAL A 133 12.55 12.01 10.46
C VAL A 133 11.86 13.35 10.20
N ARG A 134 11.05 13.44 9.14
CA ARG A 134 10.36 14.68 8.74
C ARG A 134 9.13 14.98 9.59
N LYS A 135 8.41 13.94 10.05
CA LYS A 135 7.19 14.12 10.82
C LYS A 135 7.47 14.05 12.31
N ASP A 136 7.42 15.22 12.95
CA ASP A 136 7.40 15.38 14.41
C ASP A 136 6.03 14.97 15.03
N ASP A 137 5.26 14.17 14.30
CA ASP A 137 3.96 13.66 14.72
C ASP A 137 4.13 12.35 15.47
N ARG A 138 3.99 12.42 16.79
CA ARG A 138 4.07 11.26 17.71
C ARG A 138 3.13 10.12 17.30
N TYR A 139 2.01 10.42 16.64
CA TYR A 139 1.09 9.40 16.13
C TYR A 139 1.74 8.60 15.00
N ILE A 140 2.39 9.26 14.06
CA ILE A 140 3.12 8.61 12.96
C ILE A 140 4.30 7.80 13.50
N THR A 141 5.05 8.32 14.47
CA THR A 141 6.13 7.57 15.14
C THR A 141 5.60 6.30 15.82
N LEU A 142 4.48 6.38 16.54
CA LEU A 142 3.88 5.20 17.18
C LEU A 142 3.38 4.18 16.15
N GLY A 143 2.83 4.65 15.03
CA GLY A 143 2.38 3.80 13.93
C GLY A 143 3.53 3.07 13.28
N TRP A 144 4.63 3.77 13.05
CA TRP A 144 5.88 3.18 12.61
C TRP A 144 6.37 2.09 13.57
N CYS A 145 6.48 2.38 14.87
CA CYS A 145 6.91 1.39 15.84
C CYS A 145 5.98 0.17 15.93
N THR A 146 4.68 0.37 15.70
CA THR A 146 3.71 -0.73 15.64
C THR A 146 3.92 -1.56 14.36
N LEU A 147 4.13 -0.89 13.23
CA LEU A 147 4.36 -1.51 11.94
C LEU A 147 5.66 -2.33 11.93
N VAL A 148 6.79 -1.75 12.35
CA VAL A 148 8.08 -2.47 12.39
C VAL A 148 8.01 -3.70 13.30
N ARG A 149 7.36 -3.59 14.46
CA ARG A 149 7.18 -4.75 15.34
C ARG A 149 6.41 -5.85 14.63
N ALA A 150 5.32 -5.51 13.94
CA ALA A 150 4.54 -6.48 13.20
C ALA A 150 5.29 -7.05 11.98
N LEU A 151 6.22 -6.30 11.35
CA LEU A 151 7.12 -6.80 10.30
C LEU A 151 8.04 -7.89 10.87
N LEU A 152 8.68 -7.60 12.01
CA LEU A 152 9.58 -8.55 12.67
C LEU A 152 8.83 -9.81 13.15
N GLU A 153 7.58 -9.66 13.63
CA GLU A 153 6.75 -10.78 14.05
C GLU A 153 6.22 -11.60 12.86
N TYR A 154 5.95 -10.97 11.71
CA TYR A 154 5.43 -11.64 10.52
C TYR A 154 6.37 -12.76 10.07
N ASP A 155 7.68 -12.49 9.94
CA ASP A 155 8.68 -13.49 9.55
C ASP A 155 8.64 -14.72 10.46
N THR A 156 8.55 -14.51 11.78
CA THR A 156 8.53 -15.60 12.76
C THR A 156 7.27 -16.47 12.69
N LEU A 157 6.13 -15.91 12.29
CA LEU A 157 4.86 -16.64 12.15
C LEU A 157 4.78 -17.42 10.84
N THR A 158 5.30 -16.86 9.73
CA THR A 158 5.40 -17.60 8.46
C THR A 158 6.31 -18.81 8.59
N ASP A 159 7.43 -18.69 9.32
CA ASP A 159 8.33 -19.83 9.57
C ASP A 159 7.67 -20.91 10.43
N GLN A 160 6.91 -20.53 11.46
CA GLN A 160 6.19 -21.50 12.29
C GLN A 160 5.01 -22.16 11.57
N HIS A 161 4.29 -21.44 10.71
CA HIS A 161 3.17 -22.02 9.94
C HIS A 161 3.66 -23.07 8.92
N LEU A 162 4.82 -22.84 8.29
CA LEU A 162 5.45 -23.81 7.39
C LEU A 162 6.00 -25.03 8.14
N VAL A 163 6.47 -24.87 9.37
CA VAL A 163 6.90 -26.00 10.22
C VAL A 163 5.71 -26.85 10.70
N THR A 164 4.55 -26.24 10.91
CA THR A 164 3.37 -26.95 11.43
C THR A 164 2.62 -27.72 10.32
N ASP A 165 2.60 -27.20 9.08
CA ASP A 165 2.00 -27.90 7.93
C ASP A 165 2.85 -29.07 7.42
N GLY A 166 4.14 -29.14 7.79
CA GLY A 166 5.05 -30.23 7.44
C GLY A 166 5.01 -31.46 8.37
N GLN A 167 4.30 -31.43 9.50
CA GLN A 167 4.33 -32.51 10.50
C GLN A 167 3.08 -33.38 10.60
N ILE A 168 2.06 -33.19 9.75
CA ILE A 168 0.84 -34.03 9.78
C ILE A 168 0.97 -35.33 8.95
N PHE A 169 2.07 -35.56 8.22
CA PHE A 169 2.21 -36.75 7.37
C PHE A 169 3.10 -37.90 7.89
N THR A 170 3.56 -37.89 9.13
CA THR A 170 4.35 -39.02 9.67
C THR A 170 3.97 -39.35 11.10
N LEU A 171 2.89 -40.12 11.28
CA LEU A 171 2.73 -41.10 12.36
C LEU A 171 1.55 -42.03 12.01
N GLY A 172 1.80 -42.91 11.05
CA GLY A 172 0.89 -43.97 10.63
C GLY A 172 1.68 -45.20 10.19
N ILE A 173 2.61 -45.67 11.04
CA ILE A 173 3.22 -46.99 10.84
C ILE A 173 2.48 -48.00 11.70
N SER A 174 1.81 -48.89 10.96
CA SER A 174 1.18 -50.15 11.33
C SER A 174 1.96 -50.96 12.36
N VAL A 175 1.26 -51.44 13.40
CA VAL A 175 1.70 -52.57 14.22
C VAL A 175 0.88 -53.79 13.78
N ASN A 176 1.54 -54.72 13.10
CA ASN A 176 1.00 -56.04 12.75
C ASN A 176 0.66 -56.84 14.04
N SER A 177 -0.48 -57.53 14.01
CA SER A 177 -0.73 -58.75 14.77
C SER A 177 -0.86 -59.92 13.80
#